data_AF-A0A4V3SVP2-F1
#
_entry.id   AF-A0A4V3SVP2-F1
#
_cell.length_a   1.000
_cell.length_b   1.000
_cell.length_c   1.000
_cell.angle_alpha   90.00
_cell.angle_beta   90.00
_cell.angle_gamma   90.00
#
_symmetry.space_group_name_H-M   'P 1'
#
loop_
_entity.id
_entity.type
_entity.pdbx_description
1 polymer ?
#
loop_
_entity_poly.entity_id
_entity_poly.type
_entity_poly.pdbx_seq_one_letter_code
_entity_poly.pdbx_strand_id
1 'polypeptide(L)'
;MPQRHLRVDRWWLPPAATAAGLLAFIVYSTWRAFANADYYAAPYVSPFYSPCLAESCVPMKGGPNWEIFGSWWGLSPALLILIFPLGFRLTCYYYRKAYYRGFWASPPACAVAEPHAKYSGETRFPLILQNLHRYFFYAALLVAVILTWDTALAFRNADYEWGHMGLGTLVFVANIVLIWLYTLSCHSCRHIVGGRLKHFSKHPVRYRMWGWVGKLNARHMLLAWASLISVALADLYVYLLAIGAFDDPRFF
;
A
#
# COMPACT_ATOMS: atom_id res chain seq x y z
N MET A 1 33.64 -29.95 0.37
CA MET A 1 32.71 -29.36 1.35
C MET A 1 31.35 -30.03 1.19
N PRO A 2 30.73 -30.59 2.25
CA PRO A 2 29.39 -31.17 2.12
C PRO A 2 28.39 -30.10 1.65
N GLN A 3 27.50 -30.45 0.72
CA GLN A 3 26.50 -29.52 0.21
C GLN A 3 25.56 -29.07 1.34
N ARG A 4 25.40 -27.75 1.51
CA ARG A 4 24.54 -27.16 2.56
C ARG A 4 23.05 -27.45 2.38
N HIS A 5 22.61 -27.83 1.17
CA HIS A 5 21.24 -28.24 0.87
C HIS A 5 21.18 -29.12 -0.39
N LEU A 6 20.09 -29.88 -0.55
CA LEU A 6 19.84 -30.80 -1.68
C LEU A 6 19.11 -30.14 -2.87
N ARG A 7 18.68 -28.87 -2.74
CA ARG A 7 18.02 -28.12 -3.83
C ARG A 7 19.01 -27.79 -4.95
N VAL A 8 18.66 -28.14 -6.19
CA VAL A 8 19.44 -27.87 -7.42
C VAL A 8 18.78 -26.85 -8.36
N ASP A 9 17.52 -26.52 -8.10
CA ASP A 9 16.74 -25.52 -8.83
C ASP A 9 17.14 -24.09 -8.44
N ARG A 10 16.64 -23.08 -9.18
CA ARG A 10 16.84 -21.66 -8.88
C ARG A 10 15.95 -21.18 -7.71
N TRP A 11 16.08 -21.84 -6.57
CA TRP A 11 15.29 -21.58 -5.36
C TRP A 11 15.45 -20.14 -4.82
N TRP A 12 16.58 -19.51 -5.12
CA TRP A 12 16.91 -18.14 -4.70
C TRP A 12 16.18 -17.08 -5.56
N LEU A 13 15.70 -17.43 -6.75
CA LEU A 13 15.14 -16.47 -7.69
C LEU A 13 13.84 -15.82 -7.18
N PRO A 14 12.83 -16.55 -6.67
CA PRO A 14 11.62 -15.92 -6.13
C PRO A 14 11.85 -14.92 -4.98
N PRO A 15 12.64 -15.25 -3.92
CA PRO A 15 12.91 -14.28 -2.86
C PRO A 15 13.78 -13.11 -3.35
N ALA A 16 14.72 -13.34 -4.27
CA ALA A 16 15.52 -12.26 -4.86
C ALA A 16 14.68 -11.30 -5.70
N ALA A 17 13.78 -11.81 -6.55
CA ALA A 17 12.87 -10.99 -7.35
C ALA A 17 11.93 -10.15 -6.47
N THR A 18 11.42 -10.76 -5.40
CA THR A 18 10.59 -10.09 -4.39
C THR A 18 11.38 -8.97 -3.71
N ALA A 19 12.60 -9.26 -3.24
CA ALA A 19 13.46 -8.29 -2.58
C ALA A 19 13.83 -7.12 -3.51
N ALA A 20 14.17 -7.41 -4.77
CA ALA A 20 14.49 -6.39 -5.78
C ALA A 20 13.30 -5.47 -6.07
N GLY A 21 12.10 -6.04 -6.27
CA GLY A 21 10.89 -5.24 -6.51
C GLY A 21 10.52 -4.35 -5.32
N LEU A 22 10.65 -4.87 -4.09
CA LEU A 22 10.42 -4.08 -2.87
C LEU A 22 11.48 -3.00 -2.69
N LEU A 23 12.75 -3.30 -2.97
CA LEU A 23 13.84 -2.32 -2.90
C LEU A 23 13.64 -1.19 -3.92
N ALA A 24 13.26 -1.53 -5.16
CA ALA A 24 12.95 -0.53 -6.18
C ALA A 24 11.79 0.39 -5.75
N PHE A 25 10.73 -0.19 -5.18
CA PHE A 25 9.62 0.61 -4.63
C PHE A 25 10.07 1.47 -3.45
N ILE A 26 10.90 0.95 -2.54
CA ILE A 26 11.45 1.73 -1.41
C ILE A 26 12.23 2.92 -1.94
N VAL A 27 13.19 2.71 -2.84
CA VAL A 27 14.00 3.79 -3.44
C VAL A 27 13.10 4.84 -4.09
N TYR A 28 12.13 4.41 -4.90
CA TYR A 28 11.17 5.31 -5.55
C TYR A 28 10.35 6.11 -4.53
N SER A 29 9.73 5.43 -3.56
CA SER A 29 8.87 6.04 -2.55
C SER A 29 9.64 6.97 -1.61
N THR A 30 10.89 6.65 -1.27
CA THR A 30 11.77 7.52 -0.50
C THR A 30 12.08 8.80 -1.28
N TRP A 31 12.52 8.69 -2.54
CA TRP A 31 12.73 9.88 -3.37
C TRP A 31 11.47 10.75 -3.44
N ARG A 32 10.32 10.16 -3.77
CA ARG A 32 9.06 10.90 -3.84
C ARG A 32 8.61 11.49 -2.52
N ALA A 33 8.84 10.80 -1.40
CA ALA A 33 8.50 11.32 -0.08
C ALA A 33 9.36 12.53 0.29
N PHE A 34 10.65 12.55 -0.04
CA PHE A 34 11.55 13.65 0.32
C PHE A 34 11.61 14.78 -0.73
N ALA A 35 11.18 14.54 -1.97
CA ALA A 35 11.17 15.56 -3.01
C ALA A 35 10.29 16.77 -2.65
N ASN A 36 9.19 16.56 -1.93
CA ASN A 36 8.24 17.60 -1.48
C ASN A 36 7.82 18.58 -2.59
N ALA A 37 7.74 18.07 -3.83
CA ALA A 37 7.42 18.86 -5.02
C ALA A 37 6.67 17.99 -6.03
N ASP A 38 5.99 18.65 -6.97
CA ASP A 38 5.38 18.02 -8.14
C ASP A 38 4.47 16.84 -7.77
N TYR A 39 3.60 17.05 -6.78
CA TYR A 39 2.66 16.05 -6.26
C TYR A 39 1.20 16.41 -6.49
N TYR A 40 0.94 17.53 -7.16
CA TYR A 40 -0.40 18.00 -7.49
C TYR A 40 -0.42 18.58 -8.91
N ALA A 41 -1.30 18.03 -9.75
CA ALA A 41 -1.57 18.51 -11.11
C ALA A 41 -3.07 18.44 -11.32
N ALA A 42 -3.76 19.59 -11.24
CA ALA A 42 -5.22 19.63 -11.15
C ALA A 42 -5.91 18.80 -12.26
N PRO A 43 -6.87 17.93 -11.92
CA PRO A 43 -7.47 17.71 -10.59
C PRO A 43 -6.79 16.62 -9.73
N TYR A 44 -5.67 16.06 -10.19
CA TYR A 44 -5.04 14.86 -9.62
C TYR A 44 -4.05 15.19 -8.50
N VAL A 45 -4.16 14.48 -7.38
CA VAL A 45 -3.21 14.52 -6.27
C VAL A 45 -2.49 13.19 -6.12
N SER A 46 -1.17 13.23 -5.91
CA SER A 46 -0.41 12.02 -5.60
C SER A 46 -0.97 11.31 -4.37
N PRO A 47 -1.20 9.98 -4.43
CA PRO A 47 -1.65 9.20 -3.28
C PRO A 47 -0.63 9.15 -2.14
N PHE A 48 0.61 9.61 -2.33
CA PHE A 48 1.62 9.74 -1.27
C PHE A 48 1.47 11.01 -0.44
N TYR A 49 0.76 12.01 -0.95
CA TYR A 49 0.61 13.33 -0.33
C TYR A 49 -0.82 13.62 0.16
N SER A 50 -1.75 12.67 -0.01
CA SER A 50 -3.15 12.81 0.43
C SER A 50 -3.51 11.85 1.57
N PRO A 51 -4.23 12.30 2.63
CA PRO A 51 -4.59 13.69 2.92
C PRO A 51 -3.37 14.57 3.17
N CYS A 52 -3.50 15.85 2.84
CA CYS A 52 -2.54 16.83 3.29
C CYS A 52 -2.81 17.15 4.77
N LEU A 53 -1.81 16.90 5.62
CA LEU A 53 -1.90 17.17 7.06
C LEU A 53 -1.10 18.40 7.53
N ALA A 54 -0.26 18.95 6.65
CA ALA A 54 0.66 20.04 6.99
C ALA A 54 0.25 21.34 6.29
N GLU A 55 0.44 22.48 6.95
CA GLU A 55 0.19 23.82 6.40
C GLU A 55 1.02 24.11 5.12
N SER A 56 2.16 23.44 4.97
CA SER A 56 3.07 23.63 3.85
C SER A 56 2.64 22.96 2.53
N CYS A 57 1.52 22.23 2.49
CA CYS A 57 1.06 21.61 1.25
C CYS A 57 0.50 22.63 0.27
N VAL A 58 0.54 22.28 -1.02
CA VAL A 58 -0.26 22.93 -2.04
C VAL A 58 -1.76 22.70 -1.76
N PRO A 59 -2.59 23.76 -1.63
CA PRO A 59 -4.02 23.60 -1.39
C PRO A 59 -4.74 22.93 -2.56
N MET A 60 -5.39 21.80 -2.29
CA MET A 60 -6.15 21.04 -3.29
C MET A 60 -7.63 21.42 -3.24
N LYS A 61 -8.19 22.02 -4.29
CA LYS A 61 -9.56 22.54 -4.26
C LYS A 61 -10.59 21.42 -4.02
N GLY A 62 -11.28 21.45 -2.87
CA GLY A 62 -12.24 20.43 -2.45
C GLY A 62 -11.60 19.11 -1.98
N GLY A 63 -10.26 19.06 -1.91
CA GLY A 63 -9.49 17.94 -1.40
C GLY A 63 -9.38 17.93 0.13
N PRO A 64 -8.86 16.82 0.68
CA PRO A 64 -8.68 16.62 2.12
C PRO A 64 -7.45 17.38 2.65
N ASN A 65 -7.54 18.72 2.71
CA ASN A 65 -6.52 19.59 3.31
C ASN A 65 -6.88 19.85 4.76
N TRP A 66 -6.18 19.20 5.68
CA TRP A 66 -6.40 19.35 7.12
C TRP A 66 -5.09 19.84 7.73
N GLU A 67 -4.95 21.15 7.89
CA GLU A 67 -3.75 21.83 8.41
C GLU A 67 -3.54 21.56 9.92
N ILE A 68 -3.45 20.29 10.31
CA ILE A 68 -3.29 19.83 11.70
C ILE A 68 -1.87 20.13 12.18
N PHE A 69 -0.89 20.01 11.28
CA PHE A 69 0.51 20.32 11.52
C PHE A 69 0.82 21.69 10.92
N GLY A 70 1.02 22.69 11.78
CA GLY A 70 1.39 24.04 11.35
C GLY A 70 2.81 24.16 10.80
N SER A 71 3.24 25.39 10.56
CA SER A 71 4.54 25.77 10.00
C SER A 71 5.79 25.19 10.67
N TRP A 72 5.69 24.67 11.90
CA TRP A 72 6.78 24.00 12.62
C TRP A 72 7.19 22.66 11.96
N TRP A 73 6.31 22.03 11.18
CA TRP A 73 6.63 20.82 10.44
C TRP A 73 7.39 21.16 9.15
N GLY A 74 8.73 21.28 9.26
CA GLY A 74 9.61 21.60 8.13
C GLY A 74 9.98 20.42 7.21
N LEU A 75 9.48 19.22 7.50
CA LEU A 75 9.70 18.04 6.65
C LEU A 75 8.56 17.89 5.63
N SER A 76 8.77 17.02 4.62
CA SER A 76 7.74 16.74 3.62
C SER A 76 6.42 16.27 4.25
N PRO A 77 5.26 16.80 3.82
CA PRO A 77 3.94 16.36 4.28
C PRO A 77 3.68 14.87 4.02
N ALA A 78 4.27 14.30 2.96
CA ALA A 78 4.11 12.88 2.64
C ALA A 78 4.54 11.96 3.79
N LEU A 79 5.54 12.36 4.59
CA LEU A 79 6.04 11.54 5.69
C LEU A 79 4.99 11.33 6.80
N LEU A 80 4.09 12.29 7.00
CA LEU A 80 3.02 12.20 8.01
C LEU A 80 2.00 11.13 7.63
N ILE A 81 1.69 10.99 6.35
CA ILE A 81 0.69 10.05 5.87
C ILE A 81 1.27 8.69 5.51
N LEU A 82 2.48 8.64 4.92
CA LEU A 82 3.08 7.39 4.44
C LEU A 82 3.33 6.36 5.53
N ILE A 83 3.48 6.80 6.80
CA ILE A 83 3.63 5.89 7.94
C ILE A 83 2.47 4.89 8.07
N PHE A 84 1.25 5.27 7.70
CA PHE A 84 0.07 4.41 7.81
C PHE A 84 0.04 3.29 6.76
N PRO A 85 0.08 3.55 5.44
CA PRO A 85 0.14 2.50 4.43
C PRO A 85 1.44 1.71 4.49
N LEU A 86 2.57 2.36 4.82
CA LEU A 86 3.85 1.67 5.03
C LEU A 86 3.76 0.73 6.23
N GLY A 87 3.27 1.21 7.37
CA GLY A 87 3.04 0.40 8.57
C GLY A 87 2.10 -0.76 8.28
N PHE A 88 1.00 -0.54 7.55
CA PHE A 88 0.06 -1.59 7.16
C PHE A 88 0.73 -2.68 6.30
N ARG A 89 1.58 -2.29 5.34
CA ARG A 89 2.34 -3.24 4.51
C ARG A 89 3.43 -3.95 5.30
N LEU A 90 4.30 -3.22 6.00
CA LEU A 90 5.43 -3.78 6.75
C LEU A 90 5.01 -4.72 7.89
N THR A 91 3.83 -4.50 8.47
CA THR A 91 3.28 -5.37 9.52
C THR A 91 2.46 -6.55 8.98
N CYS A 92 2.20 -6.59 7.66
CA CYS A 92 1.42 -7.65 7.05
C CYS A 92 2.20 -8.98 7.01
N TYR A 93 1.49 -10.08 7.29
CA TYR A 93 2.04 -11.43 7.25
C TYR A 93 2.72 -11.76 5.90
N TYR A 94 2.17 -11.28 4.78
CA TYR A 94 2.77 -11.49 3.46
C TYR A 94 4.14 -10.80 3.34
N TYR A 95 4.22 -9.50 3.66
CA TYR A 95 5.46 -8.75 3.58
C TYR A 95 6.48 -9.27 4.59
N ARG A 96 6.03 -9.70 5.78
CA ARG A 96 6.89 -10.41 6.74
C ARG A 96 7.59 -11.61 6.15
N LYS A 97 6.83 -12.48 5.48
CA LYS A 97 7.41 -13.60 4.74
C LYS A 97 8.39 -13.12 3.67
N ALA A 98 8.06 -12.05 2.94
CA ALA A 98 8.92 -11.50 1.89
C ALA A 98 10.27 -11.03 2.44
N TYR A 99 10.29 -10.20 3.49
CA TYR A 99 11.54 -9.68 4.02
C TYR A 99 12.33 -10.73 4.82
N TYR A 100 11.67 -11.66 5.53
CA TYR A 100 12.39 -12.77 6.18
C TYR A 100 13.10 -13.68 5.19
N ARG A 101 12.48 -13.95 4.03
CA ARG A 101 13.10 -14.79 3.00
C ARG A 101 14.12 -14.05 2.14
N GLY A 102 13.80 -12.82 1.76
CA GLY A 102 14.58 -12.00 0.83
C GLY A 102 15.78 -11.28 1.47
N PHE A 103 15.60 -10.70 2.66
CA PHE A 103 16.64 -9.91 3.32
C PHE A 103 17.30 -10.66 4.48
N TRP A 104 16.54 -11.43 5.28
CA TRP A 104 17.09 -12.19 6.42
C TRP A 104 17.42 -13.66 6.12
N ALA A 105 17.06 -14.19 4.94
CA ALA A 105 17.27 -15.60 4.60
C ALA A 105 16.85 -16.60 5.71
N SER A 106 15.70 -16.41 6.37
CA SER A 106 15.24 -17.25 7.50
C SER A 106 13.88 -17.94 7.23
N PRO A 107 13.90 -19.22 6.79
CA PRO A 107 14.79 -19.74 5.75
C PRO A 107 14.37 -19.22 4.36
N PRO A 108 15.29 -19.05 3.40
CA PRO A 108 14.98 -18.42 2.10
C PRO A 108 14.05 -19.26 1.23
N ALA A 109 14.12 -20.60 1.35
CA ALA A 109 13.26 -21.55 0.65
C ALA A 109 13.10 -22.84 1.46
N CYS A 110 12.09 -23.64 1.12
CA CYS A 110 11.92 -24.97 1.71
C CYS A 110 13.12 -25.86 1.36
N ALA A 111 13.62 -26.61 2.35
CA ALA A 111 14.82 -27.44 2.26
C ALA A 111 16.13 -26.68 1.99
N VAL A 112 16.16 -25.36 2.24
CA VAL A 112 17.38 -24.56 2.27
C VAL A 112 17.59 -24.09 3.70
N ALA A 113 18.70 -24.51 4.30
CA ALA A 113 19.01 -24.18 5.69
C ALA A 113 19.14 -22.65 5.89
N GLU A 114 18.61 -22.14 6.99
CA GLU A 114 18.85 -20.75 7.37
C GLU A 114 20.31 -20.57 7.81
N PRO A 115 20.93 -19.41 7.54
CA PRO A 115 22.29 -19.12 8.00
C PRO A 115 22.32 -18.76 9.51
N HIS A 116 21.17 -18.48 10.11
CA HIS A 116 21.06 -18.06 11.50
C HIS A 116 21.17 -19.26 12.44
N ALA A 117 22.09 -19.21 13.40
CA ALA A 117 22.26 -20.28 14.40
C ALA A 117 21.26 -20.20 15.56
N LYS A 118 20.63 -19.04 15.77
CA LYS A 118 19.70 -18.77 16.88
C LYS A 118 18.52 -17.96 16.38
N TYR A 119 17.32 -18.38 16.77
CA TYR A 119 16.09 -17.62 16.52
C TYR A 119 15.71 -16.81 17.77
N SER A 120 15.59 -15.50 17.62
CA SER A 120 15.31 -14.60 18.74
C SER A 120 13.83 -14.49 19.12
N GLY A 121 12.93 -15.03 18.31
CA GLY A 121 11.49 -14.84 18.44
C GLY A 121 11.01 -13.48 17.92
N GLU A 122 9.74 -13.40 17.53
CA GLU A 122 9.07 -12.17 17.08
C GLU A 122 8.55 -11.29 18.23
N THR A 123 8.77 -11.71 19.48
CA THR A 123 8.30 -11.00 20.67
C THR A 123 9.25 -9.92 21.16
N ARG A 124 10.40 -9.74 20.49
CA ARG A 124 11.40 -8.71 20.83
C ARG A 124 11.35 -7.54 19.86
N PHE A 125 11.72 -6.35 20.34
CA PHE A 125 11.89 -5.17 19.49
C PHE A 125 13.00 -5.44 18.44
N PRO A 126 12.79 -5.09 17.15
CA PRO A 126 11.64 -4.39 16.56
C PRO A 126 10.49 -5.29 16.08
N LEU A 127 10.66 -6.62 16.05
CA LEU A 127 9.69 -7.57 15.48
C LEU A 127 8.35 -7.63 16.23
N ILE A 128 8.30 -7.19 17.49
CA ILE A 128 7.04 -7.09 18.25
C ILE A 128 6.03 -6.11 17.62
N LEU A 129 6.52 -5.09 16.89
CA LEU A 129 5.68 -4.09 16.21
C LEU A 129 4.79 -4.68 15.13
N GLN A 130 5.11 -5.89 14.66
CA GLN A 130 4.30 -6.61 13.69
C GLN A 130 2.88 -6.95 14.22
N ASN A 131 2.72 -7.03 15.54
CA ASN A 131 1.40 -7.19 16.16
C ASN A 131 0.49 -5.96 15.98
N LEU A 132 1.05 -4.81 15.56
CA LEU A 132 0.30 -3.59 15.29
C LEU A 132 -0.49 -3.64 13.98
N HIS A 133 -0.34 -4.70 13.16
CA HIS A 133 -1.03 -4.83 11.88
C HIS A 133 -2.55 -4.62 11.99
N ARG A 134 -3.16 -5.10 13.07
CA ARG A 134 -4.60 -4.92 13.33
C ARG A 134 -5.00 -3.45 13.49
N TYR A 135 -4.11 -2.61 14.03
CA TYR A 135 -4.36 -1.18 14.21
C TYR A 135 -4.10 -0.42 12.90
N PHE A 136 -3.01 -0.75 12.22
CA PHE A 136 -2.74 -0.21 10.89
C PHE A 136 -3.84 -0.54 9.88
N PHE A 137 -4.54 -1.67 10.02
CA PHE A 137 -5.70 -1.98 9.19
C PHE A 137 -6.81 -0.92 9.32
N TYR A 138 -7.12 -0.44 10.53
CA TYR A 138 -8.13 0.60 10.73
C TYR A 138 -7.67 1.94 10.16
N ALA A 139 -6.41 2.31 10.36
CA ALA A 139 -5.85 3.50 9.74
C ALA A 139 -5.88 3.41 8.21
N ALA A 140 -5.53 2.25 7.64
CA ALA A 140 -5.56 2.03 6.20
C ALA A 140 -6.98 2.14 5.61
N LEU A 141 -8.03 1.75 6.35
CA LEU A 141 -9.41 1.98 5.92
C LEU A 141 -9.73 3.47 5.81
N LEU A 142 -9.31 4.28 6.78
CA LEU A 142 -9.51 5.74 6.73
C LEU A 142 -8.78 6.35 5.53
N VAL A 143 -7.51 5.98 5.33
CA VAL A 143 -6.74 6.43 4.16
C VAL A 143 -7.40 6.00 2.85
N ALA A 144 -7.89 4.76 2.75
CA ALA A 144 -8.60 4.29 1.57
C ALA A 144 -9.89 5.09 1.29
N VAL A 145 -10.64 5.49 2.32
CA VAL A 145 -11.80 6.38 2.14
C VAL A 145 -11.38 7.74 1.60
N ILE A 146 -10.30 8.32 2.12
CA ILE A 146 -9.80 9.62 1.65
C ILE A 146 -9.34 9.52 0.19
N LEU A 147 -8.56 8.50 -0.17
CA LEU A 147 -8.15 8.26 -1.55
C LEU A 147 -9.33 7.95 -2.49
N THR A 148 -10.44 7.45 -1.96
CA THR A 148 -11.69 7.30 -2.72
C THR A 148 -12.31 8.67 -3.03
N TRP A 149 -12.25 9.60 -2.08
CA TRP A 149 -12.67 10.97 -2.33
C TRP A 149 -11.78 11.66 -3.36
N ASP A 150 -10.45 11.51 -3.27
CA ASP A 150 -9.54 12.06 -4.29
C ASP A 150 -9.81 11.47 -5.68
N THR A 151 -10.14 10.18 -5.75
CA THR A 151 -10.55 9.54 -7.00
C THR A 151 -11.87 10.09 -7.53
N ALA A 152 -12.82 10.46 -6.67
CA ALA A 152 -14.03 11.14 -7.10
C ALA A 152 -13.70 12.53 -7.67
N LEU A 153 -12.84 13.29 -7.00
CA LEU A 153 -12.37 14.60 -7.48
C LEU A 153 -11.62 14.54 -8.81
N ALA A 154 -11.06 13.37 -9.15
CA ALA A 154 -10.39 13.08 -10.41
C ALA A 154 -11.35 13.09 -11.63
N PHE A 155 -12.67 13.14 -11.41
CA PHE A 155 -13.69 13.34 -12.46
C PHE A 155 -13.95 14.82 -12.79
N ARG A 156 -12.99 15.68 -12.45
CA ARG A 156 -13.01 17.10 -12.79
C ARG A 156 -12.02 17.44 -13.90
N ASN A 157 -12.13 18.62 -14.49
CA ASN A 157 -11.07 19.18 -15.34
C ASN A 157 -10.11 20.06 -14.49
N ALA A 158 -9.14 20.68 -15.16
CA ALA A 158 -8.18 21.60 -14.53
C ALA A 158 -8.87 22.86 -13.94
N ASP A 159 -10.01 23.26 -14.51
CA ASP A 159 -10.86 24.36 -14.06
C ASP A 159 -11.83 23.95 -12.93
N TYR A 160 -11.77 22.69 -12.50
CA TYR A 160 -12.57 22.09 -11.42
C TYR A 160 -14.06 21.92 -11.72
N GLU A 161 -14.44 21.88 -13.00
CA GLU A 161 -15.77 21.51 -13.47
C GLU A 161 -15.94 20.00 -13.41
N TRP A 162 -17.15 19.51 -13.16
CA TRP A 162 -17.44 18.08 -13.02
C TRP A 162 -17.87 17.43 -14.33
N GLY A 163 -17.73 16.11 -14.40
CA GLY A 163 -18.23 15.31 -15.52
C GLY A 163 -17.18 15.01 -16.58
N HIS A 164 -15.90 15.17 -16.23
CA HIS A 164 -14.79 14.90 -17.13
C HIS A 164 -14.09 13.58 -16.78
N MET A 165 -13.52 12.93 -17.78
CA MET A 165 -12.75 11.72 -17.59
C MET A 165 -11.53 11.72 -18.52
N GLY A 166 -10.37 11.48 -17.95
CA GLY A 166 -9.13 11.29 -18.68
C GLY A 166 -8.45 9.97 -18.35
N LEU A 167 -7.28 9.76 -18.93
CA LEU A 167 -6.40 8.65 -18.57
C LEU A 167 -6.04 8.70 -17.08
N GLY A 168 -5.79 9.89 -16.52
CA GLY A 168 -5.52 10.05 -15.09
C GLY A 168 -6.67 9.54 -14.22
N THR A 169 -7.91 9.80 -14.63
CA THR A 169 -9.10 9.31 -13.90
C THR A 169 -9.15 7.79 -13.87
N LEU A 170 -8.84 7.12 -15.00
CA LEU A 170 -8.75 5.65 -15.05
C LEU A 170 -7.62 5.11 -14.17
N VAL A 171 -6.47 5.77 -14.16
CA VAL A 171 -5.34 5.41 -13.28
C VAL A 171 -5.75 5.48 -11.81
N PHE A 172 -6.47 6.54 -11.40
CA PHE A 172 -6.96 6.70 -10.03
C PHE A 172 -8.02 5.66 -9.67
N VAL A 173 -8.99 5.40 -10.55
CA VAL A 173 -10.01 4.36 -10.35
C VAL A 173 -9.36 2.98 -10.20
N ALA A 174 -8.44 2.62 -11.09
CA ALA A 174 -7.71 1.36 -11.00
C ALA A 174 -6.92 1.26 -9.69
N ASN A 175 -6.23 2.34 -9.32
CA ASN A 175 -5.46 2.41 -8.08
C ASN A 175 -6.35 2.21 -6.84
N ILE A 176 -7.45 2.96 -6.70
CA ILE A 176 -8.29 2.87 -5.51
C ILE A 176 -9.02 1.52 -5.40
N VAL A 177 -9.44 0.95 -6.53
CA VAL A 177 -10.02 -0.40 -6.56
C VAL A 177 -9.00 -1.43 -6.08
N LEU A 178 -7.75 -1.35 -6.55
CA LEU A 178 -6.69 -2.26 -6.10
C LEU A 178 -6.34 -2.07 -4.63
N ILE A 179 -6.35 -0.84 -4.11
CA ILE A 179 -6.17 -0.54 -2.69
C ILE A 179 -7.29 -1.16 -1.85
N TRP A 180 -8.56 -1.01 -2.25
CA TRP A 180 -9.69 -1.63 -1.55
C TRP A 180 -9.61 -3.16 -1.58
N LEU A 181 -9.31 -3.75 -2.74
CA LEU A 181 -9.16 -5.21 -2.87
C LEU A 181 -8.02 -5.72 -1.99
N TYR A 182 -6.88 -5.03 -1.94
CA TYR A 182 -5.76 -5.39 -1.05
C TYR A 182 -6.16 -5.29 0.43
N THR A 183 -6.80 -4.20 0.85
CA THR A 183 -7.22 -3.99 2.25
C THR A 183 -8.26 -5.03 2.67
N LEU A 184 -9.29 -5.25 1.86
CA LEU A 184 -10.38 -6.20 2.16
C LEU A 184 -9.96 -7.66 2.03
N SER A 185 -8.89 -7.99 1.30
CA SER A 185 -8.33 -9.35 1.23
C SER A 185 -7.48 -9.74 2.44
N CYS A 186 -7.26 -8.84 3.39
CA CYS A 186 -6.41 -9.10 4.55
C CYS A 186 -7.02 -10.12 5.54
N HIS A 187 -6.15 -10.88 6.23
CA HIS A 187 -6.56 -11.76 7.34
C HIS A 187 -7.25 -10.99 8.49
N SER A 188 -6.85 -9.75 8.76
CA SER A 188 -7.53 -8.88 9.74
C SER A 188 -8.99 -8.65 9.36
N CYS A 189 -9.27 -8.35 8.08
CA CYS A 189 -10.64 -8.18 7.58
C CYS A 189 -11.44 -9.48 7.72
N ARG A 190 -10.84 -10.62 7.33
CA ARG A 190 -11.47 -11.94 7.48
C ARG A 190 -11.83 -12.25 8.94
N HIS A 191 -10.94 -11.91 9.87
CA HIS A 191 -11.16 -12.09 11.30
C HIS A 191 -12.24 -11.13 11.84
N ILE A 192 -12.31 -9.88 11.38
CA ILE A 192 -13.38 -8.95 11.77
C ILE A 192 -14.75 -9.50 11.31
N VAL A 193 -14.84 -9.97 10.07
CA VAL A 193 -16.09 -10.44 9.48
C VAL A 193 -16.57 -11.76 10.09
N GLY A 194 -15.70 -12.77 10.17
CA GLY A 194 -16.07 -14.13 10.60
C GLY A 194 -15.55 -14.57 11.96
N GLY A 195 -14.77 -13.74 12.66
CA GLY A 195 -14.16 -14.08 13.93
C GLY A 195 -15.18 -14.31 15.04
N ARG A 196 -14.86 -15.26 15.92
CA ARG A 196 -15.64 -15.68 17.09
C ARG A 196 -17.05 -16.22 16.78
N LEU A 197 -17.36 -16.52 15.51
CA LEU A 197 -18.60 -17.19 15.15
C LEU A 197 -18.54 -18.67 15.59
N LYS A 198 -19.48 -19.08 16.44
CA LYS A 198 -19.64 -20.48 16.86
C LYS A 198 -20.59 -21.28 15.95
N HIS A 199 -21.52 -20.61 15.27
CA HIS A 199 -22.51 -21.23 14.40
C HIS A 199 -22.69 -20.41 13.12
N PHE A 200 -22.32 -20.96 11.96
CA PHE A 200 -22.51 -20.25 10.68
C PHE A 200 -23.98 -20.21 10.24
N SER A 201 -24.77 -21.24 10.58
CA SER A 201 -26.21 -21.31 10.25
C SER A 201 -27.03 -20.17 10.87
N LYS A 202 -26.65 -19.70 12.07
CA LYS A 202 -27.32 -18.60 12.78
C LYS A 202 -26.84 -17.20 12.34
N HIS A 203 -25.79 -17.12 11.52
CA HIS A 203 -25.19 -15.87 11.06
C HIS A 203 -24.93 -15.89 9.55
N PRO A 204 -25.97 -16.08 8.70
CA PRO A 204 -25.81 -16.30 7.27
C PRO A 204 -25.15 -15.13 6.54
N VAL A 205 -25.44 -13.88 6.94
CA VAL A 205 -24.83 -12.68 6.34
C VAL A 205 -23.32 -12.64 6.61
N ARG A 206 -22.91 -12.80 7.88
CA ARG A 206 -21.48 -12.81 8.24
C ARG A 206 -20.74 -13.98 7.60
N TYR A 207 -21.37 -15.15 7.50
CA TYR A 207 -20.80 -16.30 6.79
C TYR A 207 -20.60 -16.01 5.30
N ARG A 208 -21.59 -15.41 4.63
CA ARG A 208 -21.47 -14.98 3.22
C ARG A 208 -20.33 -13.99 3.02
N MET A 209 -20.27 -12.94 3.84
CA MET A 209 -19.19 -11.94 3.79
C MET A 209 -17.83 -12.59 4.04
N TRP A 210 -17.72 -13.49 5.03
CA TRP A 210 -16.49 -14.23 5.30
C TRP A 210 -16.07 -15.12 4.12
N GLY A 211 -17.02 -15.70 3.40
CA GLY A 211 -16.77 -16.44 2.16
C GLY A 211 -16.20 -15.55 1.06
N TRP A 212 -16.78 -14.36 0.85
CA TRP A 212 -16.26 -13.37 -0.11
C TRP A 212 -14.84 -12.92 0.23
N VAL A 213 -14.63 -12.48 1.48
CA VAL A 213 -13.31 -12.10 1.98
C VAL A 213 -12.33 -13.26 1.90
N GLY A 214 -12.79 -14.49 2.17
CA GLY A 214 -11.98 -15.70 2.04
C GLY A 214 -11.49 -15.95 0.62
N LYS A 215 -12.34 -15.73 -0.40
CA LYS A 215 -11.94 -15.81 -1.82
C LYS A 215 -10.92 -14.75 -2.18
N LEU A 216 -11.11 -13.50 -1.73
CA LEU A 216 -10.16 -12.41 -1.95
C LEU A 216 -8.81 -12.68 -1.25
N ASN A 217 -8.86 -13.19 -0.01
CA ASN A 217 -7.69 -13.51 0.80
C ASN A 217 -6.77 -14.55 0.16
N ALA A 218 -7.32 -15.52 -0.58
CA ALA A 218 -6.52 -16.47 -1.35
C ALA A 218 -5.63 -15.79 -2.42
N ARG A 219 -6.01 -14.59 -2.88
CA ARG A 219 -5.26 -13.77 -3.84
C ARG A 219 -4.55 -12.59 -3.18
N HIS A 220 -4.45 -12.55 -1.85
CA HIS A 220 -3.92 -11.39 -1.12
C HIS A 220 -2.50 -11.01 -1.57
N MET A 221 -1.63 -12.00 -1.84
CA MET A 221 -0.28 -11.74 -2.38
C MET A 221 -0.32 -11.02 -3.74
N LEU A 222 -1.17 -11.46 -4.65
CA LEU A 222 -1.32 -10.83 -5.97
C LEU A 222 -1.84 -9.39 -5.83
N LEU A 223 -2.85 -9.20 -4.99
CA LEU A 223 -3.44 -7.88 -4.72
C LEU A 223 -2.46 -6.94 -4.01
N ALA A 224 -1.57 -7.48 -3.17
CA ALA A 224 -0.51 -6.71 -2.53
C ALA A 224 0.46 -6.12 -3.57
N TRP A 225 0.90 -6.90 -4.55
CA TRP A 225 1.76 -6.39 -5.63
C TRP A 225 1.02 -5.48 -6.59
N ALA A 226 -0.20 -5.85 -7.00
CA ALA A 226 -1.00 -5.03 -7.90
C ALA A 226 -1.26 -3.63 -7.31
N SER A 227 -1.63 -3.55 -6.02
CA SER A 227 -1.82 -2.27 -5.33
C SER A 227 -0.52 -1.49 -5.08
N LEU A 228 0.62 -2.19 -4.93
CA LEU A 228 1.93 -1.55 -4.77
C LEU A 228 2.39 -0.90 -6.09
N ILE A 229 2.22 -1.62 -7.20
CA ILE A 229 2.53 -1.12 -8.53
C ILE A 229 1.57 0.01 -8.91
N SER A 230 0.26 -0.16 -8.69
CA SER A 230 -0.73 0.86 -9.04
C SER A 230 -0.51 2.18 -8.31
N VAL A 231 -0.15 2.13 -7.03
CA VAL A 231 0.07 3.37 -6.26
C VAL A 231 1.33 4.10 -6.72
N ALA A 232 2.40 3.36 -7.07
CA ALA A 232 3.60 3.94 -7.67
C ALA A 232 3.29 4.56 -9.04
N LEU A 233 2.51 3.87 -9.88
CA LEU A 233 2.10 4.37 -11.18
C LEU A 233 1.20 5.61 -11.06
N ALA A 234 0.28 5.64 -10.11
CA ALA A 234 -0.59 6.79 -9.87
C ALA A 234 0.22 8.01 -9.40
N ASP A 235 1.16 7.83 -8.46
CA ASP A 235 2.05 8.92 -8.06
C ASP A 235 2.96 9.38 -9.21
N LEU A 236 3.56 8.45 -9.96
CA LEU A 236 4.40 8.77 -11.12
C LEU A 236 3.62 9.51 -12.19
N TYR A 237 2.36 9.12 -12.43
CA TYR A 237 1.48 9.78 -13.38
C TYR A 237 1.27 11.25 -13.01
N VAL A 238 0.92 11.52 -11.74
CA VAL A 238 0.76 12.90 -11.24
C VAL A 238 2.07 13.67 -11.33
N TYR A 239 3.19 13.04 -10.97
CA TYR A 239 4.50 13.66 -11.09
C TYR A 239 4.81 14.09 -12.53
N LEU A 240 4.60 13.21 -13.50
CA LEU A 240 4.86 13.50 -14.91
C LEU A 240 3.96 14.62 -15.45
N LEU A 241 2.70 14.66 -15.02
CA LEU A 241 1.81 15.79 -15.34
C LEU A 241 2.28 17.09 -14.70
N ALA A 242 2.67 17.06 -13.42
CA ALA A 242 3.08 18.25 -12.68
C ALA A 242 4.35 18.89 -13.26
N ILE A 243 5.30 18.09 -13.75
CA ILE A 243 6.51 18.60 -14.42
C ILE A 243 6.29 18.95 -15.91
N GLY A 244 5.08 18.76 -16.44
CA GLY A 244 4.76 19.03 -17.85
C GLY A 244 5.41 18.08 -18.84
N ALA A 245 5.68 16.82 -18.46
CA ALA A 245 6.26 15.83 -19.36
C ALA A 245 5.30 15.43 -20.50
N PHE A 246 3.99 15.48 -20.23
CA PHE A 246 2.93 15.32 -21.22
C PHE A 246 1.62 15.92 -20.68
N ASP A 247 0.68 16.23 -21.58
CA ASP A 247 -0.66 16.68 -21.23
C ASP A 247 -1.58 15.49 -20.94
N ASP A 248 -2.44 15.60 -19.92
CA ASP A 248 -3.39 14.54 -19.56
C ASP A 248 -4.34 14.20 -20.72
N PRO A 249 -4.29 12.97 -21.28
CA PRO A 249 -5.20 12.58 -22.35
C PRO A 249 -6.65 12.54 -21.85
N ARG A 250 -7.51 13.37 -22.45
CA ARG A 250 -8.94 13.49 -22.10
C ARG A 250 -9.82 12.68 -23.04
N PHE A 251 -10.88 12.10 -22.48
CA PHE A 251 -11.93 11.43 -23.25
C PHE A 251 -13.15 12.35 -23.45
N PHE A 252 -13.57 13.05 -22.40
CA PHE A 252 -14.63 14.06 -22.37
C PHE A 252 -14.50 14.93 -21.11
#